data_AF-A0A945SA95-F1
#
_entry.id   AF-A0A945SA95-F1
#
_cell.length_a   1.000
_cell.length_b   1.000
_cell.length_c   1.000
_cell.angle_alpha   90.00
_cell.angle_beta   90.00
_cell.angle_gamma   90.00
#
_symmetry.space_group_name_H-M   'P 1'
#
loop_
_entity.id
_entity.type
_entity.pdbx_description
1 polymer ?
#
loop_
_entity_poly.entity_id
_entity_poly.type
_entity_poly.pdbx_seq_one_letter_code
_entity_poly.pdbx_strand_id
1 'polypeptide(L)'
;MSATRVYACSSILVGVGLVSVYCAPVRAAELEYKILLSLSAFTEVGYLRGCTAIARPECPRAVVAEPRYISSAPLFLTVPIGPVEQGPVVMALDSSTTRDGDLDFLYVDRDRDGDLREEKPVIAVSQRGRQRFPMVHAFTYSGSRRSVYHFSIQHYGNGRRYRIRSCSYRRGTLAIGGKKYRVAVADSNGNGLCNDQAASPHRGDRLLVDLNGDGKWKGTEECQDLGASNFVLGDFYSFAVSPDGVKMAVSRCDRPRGRIRFSNPVASILLCSENGVFGFKPEGKDTIEVPTGSYRISSLSLAEQRDAAGNTWSFSAGTHEAKIVPCVVREEQTSLMPLGAPFRVALTASESSGSLSVTAKITGQAGERYSSVVRNGKRGPGPNVVVTDPTGKTLTTLTLDYG
;
A
#
# COMPACT_ATOMS: atom_id res chain seq x y z
N MET A 1 44.93 -73.13 10.83
CA MET A 1 44.52 -72.91 9.43
C MET A 1 43.16 -72.21 9.45
N SER A 2 43.14 -70.92 9.11
CA SER A 2 41.95 -70.05 9.14
C SER A 2 40.91 -70.46 8.11
N ALA A 3 39.65 -70.56 8.53
CA ALA A 3 38.50 -70.66 7.65
C ALA A 3 37.65 -69.38 7.79
N THR A 4 37.67 -68.56 6.74
CA THR A 4 36.94 -67.31 6.61
C THR A 4 35.47 -67.60 6.25
N ARG A 5 34.53 -67.15 7.09
CA ARG A 5 33.08 -67.15 6.78
C ARG A 5 32.72 -65.86 6.05
N VAL A 6 32.15 -66.00 4.85
CA VAL A 6 31.56 -64.91 4.06
C VAL A 6 30.09 -64.79 4.42
N TYR A 7 29.66 -63.62 4.91
CA TYR A 7 28.24 -63.28 5.11
C TYR A 7 27.68 -62.67 3.81
N ALA A 8 26.62 -63.26 3.29
CA ALA A 8 25.87 -62.72 2.16
C ALA A 8 24.96 -61.58 2.64
N CYS A 9 25.19 -60.38 2.13
CA CYS A 9 24.36 -59.20 2.38
C CYS A 9 23.18 -59.22 1.40
N SER A 10 21.96 -59.34 1.91
CA SER A 10 20.74 -59.28 1.10
C SER A 10 20.35 -57.82 0.86
N SER A 11 20.44 -57.37 -0.39
CA SER A 11 20.01 -56.03 -0.81
C SER A 11 18.49 -55.99 -0.95
N ILE A 12 17.82 -55.19 -0.13
CA ILE A 12 16.40 -54.86 -0.27
C ILE A 12 16.27 -53.76 -1.33
N LEU A 13 15.67 -54.09 -2.47
CA LEU A 13 15.35 -53.15 -3.53
C LEU A 13 14.08 -52.37 -3.15
N VAL A 14 14.22 -51.14 -2.63
CA VAL A 14 13.09 -50.24 -2.39
C VAL A 14 12.73 -49.57 -3.71
N GLY A 15 11.60 -49.96 -4.31
CA GLY A 15 11.05 -49.33 -5.50
C GLY A 15 10.58 -47.91 -5.20
N VAL A 16 11.37 -46.91 -5.59
CA VAL A 16 10.96 -45.51 -5.59
C VAL A 16 10.02 -45.29 -6.78
N GLY A 17 8.72 -45.35 -6.53
CA GLY A 17 7.71 -44.93 -7.49
C GLY A 17 7.85 -43.43 -7.74
N LEU A 18 8.36 -43.05 -8.92
CA LEU A 18 8.33 -41.68 -9.42
C LEU A 18 6.88 -41.28 -9.67
N VAL A 19 6.25 -40.65 -8.68
CA VAL A 19 4.98 -39.95 -8.88
C VAL A 19 5.30 -38.67 -9.63
N SER A 20 5.19 -38.70 -10.95
CA SER A 20 5.18 -37.48 -11.76
C SER A 20 3.92 -36.69 -11.43
N VAL A 21 4.06 -35.71 -10.53
CA VAL A 21 3.03 -34.71 -10.29
C VAL A 21 2.93 -33.86 -11.56
N TYR A 22 1.93 -34.15 -12.39
CA TYR A 22 1.55 -33.29 -13.51
C TYR A 22 1.00 -31.99 -12.94
N CYS A 23 1.88 -31.00 -12.72
CA CYS A 23 1.45 -29.62 -12.55
C CYS A 23 0.82 -29.18 -13.88
N ALA A 24 -0.51 -29.12 -13.92
CA ALA A 24 -1.21 -28.52 -15.04
C ALA A 24 -0.63 -27.13 -15.33
N PRO A 25 -0.39 -26.76 -16.59
CA PRO A 25 0.20 -25.47 -16.92
C PRO A 25 -0.68 -24.37 -16.33
N VAL A 26 -0.08 -23.50 -15.50
CA VAL A 26 -0.75 -22.32 -14.96
C VAL A 26 -1.14 -21.43 -16.13
N ARG A 27 -2.43 -21.43 -16.48
CA ARG A 27 -2.95 -20.57 -17.55
C ARG A 27 -2.97 -19.13 -17.06
N ALA A 28 -2.19 -18.27 -17.69
CA ALA A 28 -2.29 -16.83 -17.51
C ALA A 28 -3.61 -16.32 -18.10
N ALA A 29 -4.29 -15.45 -17.36
CA ALA A 29 -5.42 -14.67 -17.85
C ALA A 29 -4.93 -13.45 -18.61
N GLU A 30 -5.67 -13.07 -19.65
CA GLU A 30 -5.53 -11.77 -20.30
C GLU A 30 -6.44 -10.75 -19.60
N LEU A 31 -5.91 -9.55 -19.38
CA LEU A 31 -6.59 -8.47 -18.69
C LEU A 31 -6.87 -7.32 -19.66
N GLU A 32 -8.13 -6.91 -19.73
CA GLU A 32 -8.60 -5.76 -20.49
C GLU A 32 -8.22 -4.45 -19.82
N TYR A 33 -7.88 -3.45 -20.63
CA TYR A 33 -7.71 -2.08 -20.17
C TYR A 33 -9.04 -1.46 -19.75
N LYS A 34 -9.05 -0.74 -18.63
CA LYS A 34 -10.16 0.13 -18.23
C LYS A 34 -9.62 1.48 -17.77
N ILE A 35 -10.33 2.51 -18.18
CA ILE A 35 -10.09 3.89 -17.78
C ILE A 35 -11.02 4.21 -16.61
N LEU A 36 -10.47 4.84 -15.58
CA LEU A 36 -11.21 5.40 -14.46
C LEU A 36 -11.75 6.77 -14.88
N LEU A 37 -12.98 6.79 -15.41
CA LEU A 37 -13.63 8.01 -15.88
C LEU A 37 -13.90 9.01 -14.75
N SER A 38 -13.98 8.52 -13.52
CA SER A 38 -14.09 9.37 -12.35
C SER A 38 -12.72 9.59 -11.72
N LEU A 39 -12.38 10.86 -11.57
CA LEU A 39 -11.25 11.34 -10.79
C LEU A 39 -11.38 11.05 -9.28
N SER A 40 -12.55 10.55 -8.86
CA SER A 40 -12.80 9.80 -7.62
C SER A 40 -12.40 8.33 -7.75
N ALA A 41 -11.30 8.04 -8.46
CA ALA A 41 -10.64 6.74 -8.61
C ALA A 41 -10.55 5.93 -7.30
N PHE A 42 -10.52 6.63 -6.16
CA PHE A 42 -10.68 6.10 -4.80
C PHE A 42 -11.86 5.14 -4.61
N THR A 43 -12.95 5.35 -5.34
CA THR A 43 -14.20 4.62 -5.15
C THR A 43 -14.23 3.28 -5.86
N GLU A 44 -13.53 3.14 -6.98
CA GLU A 44 -13.52 1.89 -7.73
C GLU A 44 -12.40 0.99 -7.23
N VAL A 45 -11.13 1.35 -7.42
CA VAL A 45 -9.99 0.45 -7.12
C VAL A 45 -9.28 0.76 -5.80
N GLY A 46 -9.89 1.60 -4.96
CA GLY A 46 -9.32 2.04 -3.69
C GLY A 46 -8.25 3.13 -3.84
N TYR A 47 -7.45 3.32 -2.78
CA TYR A 47 -6.43 4.38 -2.73
C TYR A 47 -5.23 4.07 -3.63
N LEU A 48 -5.12 4.80 -4.74
CA LEU A 48 -3.92 4.87 -5.58
C LEU A 48 -3.05 6.04 -5.11
N ARG A 49 -1.91 5.73 -4.49
CA ARG A 49 -1.03 6.72 -3.88
C ARG A 49 -0.50 7.72 -4.90
N GLY A 50 -0.10 7.20 -6.06
CA GLY A 50 0.64 7.92 -7.09
C GLY A 50 2.07 8.22 -6.69
N CYS A 51 2.79 8.89 -7.58
CA CYS A 51 4.11 9.45 -7.33
C CYS A 51 4.00 10.97 -7.14
N THR A 52 5.10 11.59 -6.72
CA THR A 52 5.21 13.05 -6.58
C THR A 52 6.42 13.51 -7.35
N ALA A 53 6.22 14.51 -8.21
CA ALA A 53 7.27 15.20 -8.93
C ALA A 53 7.37 16.65 -8.45
N ILE A 54 8.55 17.23 -8.58
CA ILE A 54 8.82 18.63 -8.23
C ILE A 54 9.07 19.37 -9.54
N ALA A 55 8.26 20.39 -9.81
CA ALA A 55 8.43 21.22 -11.00
C ALA A 55 9.64 22.14 -10.82
N ARG A 56 10.48 22.22 -11.87
CA ARG A 56 11.76 22.92 -11.86
C ARG A 56 11.84 23.95 -12.98
N PRO A 57 12.53 25.09 -12.78
CA PRO A 57 12.70 26.06 -13.87
C PRO A 57 13.71 25.60 -14.93
N GLU A 58 14.59 24.65 -14.59
CA GLU A 58 15.58 24.13 -15.54
C GLU A 58 14.92 23.19 -16.56
N CYS A 59 15.01 23.54 -17.84
CA CYS A 59 14.60 22.68 -18.94
C CYS A 59 15.40 21.36 -18.91
N PRO A 60 14.76 20.19 -18.84
CA PRO A 60 15.45 18.90 -18.83
C PRO A 60 16.23 18.69 -20.13
N ARG A 61 17.41 18.07 -20.05
CA ARG A 61 18.24 17.73 -21.23
C ARG A 61 17.54 16.86 -22.27
N ALA A 62 16.48 16.15 -21.87
CA ALA A 62 15.70 15.29 -22.75
C ALA A 62 14.76 16.10 -23.68
N VAL A 63 14.50 17.38 -23.38
CA VAL A 63 13.71 18.25 -24.26
C VAL A 63 14.61 18.72 -25.39
N VAL A 64 14.26 18.34 -26.62
CA VAL A 64 14.98 18.74 -27.84
C VAL A 64 14.36 19.99 -28.47
N ALA A 65 13.08 20.24 -28.21
CA ALA A 65 12.44 21.49 -28.60
C ALA A 65 11.21 21.83 -27.75
N GLU A 66 10.92 23.13 -27.66
CA GLU A 66 9.97 23.71 -26.71
C GLU A 66 8.87 24.51 -27.41
N PRO A 67 7.61 24.43 -26.95
CA PRO A 67 6.53 25.25 -27.46
C PRO A 67 6.81 26.72 -27.17
N ARG A 68 6.09 27.61 -27.86
CA ARG A 68 6.13 29.03 -27.54
C ARG A 68 5.30 29.28 -26.27
N TYR A 69 5.97 29.32 -25.12
CA TYR A 69 5.32 29.63 -23.85
C TYR A 69 4.79 31.07 -23.79
N ILE A 70 3.73 31.25 -23.01
CA ILE A 70 3.18 32.55 -22.67
C ILE A 70 3.92 33.13 -21.47
N SER A 71 4.23 32.31 -20.46
CA SER A 71 5.07 32.71 -19.33
C SER A 71 6.54 32.83 -19.76
N SER A 72 7.27 33.76 -19.12
CA SER A 72 8.73 33.83 -19.27
C SER A 72 9.47 32.83 -18.36
N ALA A 73 8.75 32.09 -17.51
CA ALA A 73 9.31 31.22 -16.49
C ALA A 73 8.50 29.90 -16.43
N PRO A 74 8.43 29.14 -17.54
CA PRO A 74 7.80 27.83 -17.52
C PRO A 74 8.49 26.92 -16.51
N LEU A 75 7.76 25.94 -15.98
CA LEU A 75 8.33 24.91 -15.13
C LEU A 75 8.24 23.55 -15.80
N PHE A 76 9.19 22.68 -15.51
CA PHE A 76 9.28 21.35 -16.09
C PHE A 76 9.10 20.27 -15.03
N LEU A 77 8.40 19.21 -15.41
CA LEU A 77 8.25 18.00 -14.63
C LEU A 77 8.90 16.84 -15.39
N THR A 78 9.57 15.95 -14.64
CA THR A 78 10.02 14.66 -15.14
C THR A 78 9.41 13.57 -14.27
N VAL A 79 8.72 12.62 -14.91
CA VAL A 79 7.98 11.57 -14.20
C VAL A 79 8.42 10.20 -14.74
N PRO A 80 8.87 9.27 -13.88
CA PRO A 80 9.23 7.93 -14.32
C PRO A 80 7.96 7.12 -14.61
N ILE A 81 7.50 7.15 -15.87
CA ILE A 81 6.34 6.38 -16.34
C ILE A 81 6.87 5.32 -17.33
N GLY A 82 6.61 4.06 -17.05
CA GLY A 82 7.11 2.91 -17.80
C GLY A 82 8.44 2.36 -17.27
N PRO A 83 9.02 1.37 -17.97
CA PRO A 83 10.35 0.83 -17.68
C PRO A 83 11.43 1.91 -17.68
N VAL A 84 12.46 1.74 -16.84
CA VAL A 84 13.54 2.73 -16.65
C VAL A 84 14.28 3.03 -17.96
N GLU A 85 14.39 2.04 -18.84
CA GLU A 85 15.09 2.12 -20.12
C GLU A 85 14.43 3.08 -21.11
N GLN A 86 13.14 3.42 -20.92
CA GLN A 86 12.43 4.41 -21.74
C GLN A 86 12.70 5.86 -21.33
N GLY A 87 13.36 6.07 -20.19
CA GLY A 87 13.49 7.41 -19.62
C GLY A 87 12.15 7.97 -19.10
N PRO A 88 12.20 9.15 -18.46
CA PRO A 88 11.01 9.78 -17.91
C PRO A 88 10.13 10.38 -19.01
N VAL A 89 8.84 10.53 -18.72
CA VAL A 89 7.97 11.44 -19.47
C VAL A 89 8.30 12.86 -19.01
N VAL A 90 8.58 13.74 -19.96
CA VAL A 90 8.83 15.16 -19.71
C VAL A 90 7.55 15.96 -19.94
N MET A 91 7.35 16.98 -19.12
CA MET A 91 6.19 17.86 -19.23
C MET A 91 6.61 19.29 -18.96
N ALA A 92 5.95 20.25 -19.61
CA ALA A 92 6.10 21.67 -19.33
C ALA A 92 4.79 22.25 -18.79
N LEU A 93 4.92 23.10 -17.78
CA LEU A 93 3.86 23.87 -17.15
C LEU A 93 4.04 25.33 -17.53
N ASP A 94 2.97 25.94 -18.00
CA ASP A 94 2.92 27.32 -18.46
C ASP A 94 1.68 28.03 -17.91
N SER A 95 1.66 29.35 -17.98
CA SER A 95 0.50 30.17 -17.57
C SER A 95 -0.21 30.73 -18.78
N SER A 96 -1.54 30.65 -18.82
CA SER A 96 -2.36 31.15 -19.92
C SER A 96 -2.53 32.67 -19.93
N THR A 97 -2.32 33.34 -18.78
CA THR A 97 -2.68 34.75 -18.62
C THR A 97 -1.51 35.69 -18.49
N THR A 98 -0.47 35.34 -17.72
CA THR A 98 0.60 36.28 -17.40
C THR A 98 1.91 35.58 -17.10
N ARG A 99 2.99 36.38 -17.04
CA ARG A 99 4.35 35.95 -16.69
C ARG A 99 4.42 35.20 -15.35
N ASP A 100 3.67 35.66 -14.35
CA ASP A 100 3.67 35.13 -12.98
C ASP A 100 2.31 34.53 -12.58
N GLY A 101 1.48 34.22 -13.58
CA GLY A 101 0.13 33.70 -13.37
C GLY A 101 0.12 32.24 -12.93
N ASP A 102 -1.07 31.74 -12.65
CA ASP A 102 -1.23 30.33 -12.28
C ASP A 102 -0.81 29.43 -13.46
N LEU A 103 -0.19 28.30 -13.14
CA LEU A 103 0.31 27.33 -14.12
C LEU A 103 -0.83 26.42 -14.58
N ASP A 104 -1.65 26.91 -15.49
CA ASP A 104 -2.87 26.28 -15.98
C ASP A 104 -2.75 25.62 -17.36
N PHE A 105 -1.60 25.72 -18.03
CA PHE A 105 -1.29 24.94 -19.24
C PHE A 105 -0.27 23.84 -18.95
N LEU A 106 -0.51 22.65 -19.49
CA LEU A 106 0.36 21.49 -19.40
C LEU A 106 0.63 20.90 -20.78
N TYR A 107 1.90 20.85 -21.18
CA TYR A 107 2.39 20.11 -22.34
C TYR A 107 2.99 18.80 -21.84
N VAL A 108 2.65 17.67 -22.47
CA VAL A 108 3.09 16.34 -22.05
C VAL A 108 3.72 15.66 -23.24
N ASP A 109 5.01 15.33 -23.18
CA ASP A 109 5.72 14.55 -24.19
C ASP A 109 5.19 13.10 -24.19
N ARG A 110 4.20 12.81 -25.02
CA ARG A 110 3.41 11.56 -24.87
C ARG A 110 4.16 10.35 -25.37
N ASP A 111 5.02 10.50 -26.37
CA ASP A 111 5.77 9.43 -27.02
C ASP A 111 7.27 9.42 -26.69
N ARG A 112 7.76 10.40 -25.93
CA ARG A 112 9.14 10.53 -25.42
C ARG A 112 10.16 10.83 -26.50
N ASP A 113 9.80 11.64 -27.49
CA ASP A 113 10.75 12.12 -28.47
C ASP A 113 11.45 13.43 -28.05
N GLY A 114 10.97 14.05 -26.96
CA GLY A 114 11.51 15.28 -26.40
C GLY A 114 11.07 16.56 -27.12
N ASP A 115 10.22 16.48 -28.14
CA ASP A 115 9.69 17.65 -28.84
C ASP A 115 8.33 18.04 -28.24
N LEU A 116 8.34 19.08 -27.39
CA LEU A 116 7.12 19.58 -26.77
C LEU A 116 6.37 20.57 -27.69
N ARG A 117 6.86 20.88 -28.89
CA ARG A 117 6.25 21.91 -29.77
C ARG A 117 4.95 21.45 -30.41
N GLU A 118 4.88 20.17 -30.79
CA GLU A 118 3.69 19.54 -31.37
C GLU A 118 2.62 19.25 -30.31
N GLU A 119 2.99 19.27 -29.04
CA GLU A 119 2.10 18.89 -27.96
C GLU A 119 1.03 19.96 -27.76
N LYS A 120 -0.24 19.52 -27.77
CA LYS A 120 -1.37 20.41 -27.51
C LYS A 120 -1.49 20.66 -26.01
N PRO A 121 -1.57 21.92 -25.55
CA PRO A 121 -1.65 22.21 -24.13
C PRO A 121 -2.96 21.66 -23.55
N VAL A 122 -2.82 21.05 -22.39
CA VAL A 122 -3.92 20.59 -21.55
C VAL A 122 -4.22 21.67 -20.54
N ILE A 123 -5.48 22.12 -20.50
CA ILE A 123 -5.91 23.24 -19.65
C ILE A 123 -6.34 22.70 -18.28
N ALA A 124 -5.81 23.29 -17.21
CA ALA A 124 -6.20 22.98 -15.85
C ALA A 124 -7.63 23.42 -15.57
N VAL A 125 -8.31 22.65 -14.72
CA VAL A 125 -9.59 23.01 -14.11
C VAL A 125 -9.34 23.40 -12.67
N SER A 126 -9.85 24.55 -12.24
CA SER A 126 -9.86 24.92 -10.83
C SER A 126 -10.98 24.19 -10.10
N GLN A 127 -10.63 23.39 -9.10
CA GLN A 127 -11.59 22.68 -8.26
C GLN A 127 -11.26 22.94 -6.79
N ARG A 128 -12.17 23.62 -6.07
CA ARG A 128 -11.99 24.01 -4.65
C ARG A 128 -10.66 24.75 -4.39
N GLY A 129 -10.31 25.69 -5.28
CA GLY A 129 -9.09 26.49 -5.18
C GLY A 129 -7.80 25.72 -5.44
N ARG A 130 -7.88 24.52 -6.02
CA ARG A 130 -6.71 23.75 -6.46
C ARG A 130 -6.75 23.54 -7.97
N GLN A 131 -5.63 23.81 -8.62
CA GLN A 131 -5.45 23.49 -10.03
C GLN A 131 -5.28 21.98 -10.20
N ARG A 132 -6.04 21.46 -11.16
CA ARG A 132 -6.00 20.06 -11.54
C ARG A 132 -6.07 19.94 -13.05
N PHE A 133 -5.14 19.20 -13.63
CA PHE A 133 -5.24 18.86 -15.04
C PHE A 133 -6.22 17.70 -15.23
N PRO A 134 -7.03 17.72 -16.30
CA PRO A 134 -7.82 16.56 -16.68
C PRO A 134 -6.90 15.36 -16.94
N MET A 135 -7.52 14.18 -17.08
CA MET A 135 -6.77 12.97 -17.39
C MET A 135 -6.02 13.14 -18.72
N VAL A 136 -4.73 12.83 -18.69
CA VAL A 136 -3.84 12.78 -19.85
C VAL A 136 -3.33 11.35 -20.05
N HIS A 137 -2.54 11.13 -21.09
CA HIS A 137 -1.87 9.86 -21.31
C HIS A 137 -0.44 10.04 -21.82
N ALA A 138 0.35 9.00 -21.61
CA ALA A 138 1.62 8.77 -22.29
C ALA A 138 1.64 7.33 -22.80
N PHE A 139 2.49 7.06 -23.79
CA PHE A 139 2.72 5.69 -24.24
C PHE A 139 3.73 5.01 -23.33
N THR A 140 3.62 3.70 -23.13
CA THR A 140 4.66 2.87 -22.50
C THR A 140 4.95 1.70 -23.41
N TYR A 141 6.18 1.20 -23.36
CA TYR A 141 6.59 0.05 -24.16
C TYR A 141 6.95 -1.14 -23.26
N SER A 142 6.56 -2.35 -23.64
CA SER A 142 7.02 -3.59 -23.01
C SER A 142 7.47 -4.53 -24.12
N GLY A 143 8.78 -4.61 -24.31
CA GLY A 143 9.34 -5.14 -25.56
C GLY A 143 8.87 -4.33 -26.76
N SER A 144 8.34 -4.99 -27.79
CA SER A 144 7.78 -4.35 -28.99
C SER A 144 6.35 -3.82 -28.80
N ARG A 145 5.71 -4.09 -27.67
CA ARG A 145 4.30 -3.72 -27.45
C ARG A 145 4.19 -2.30 -26.93
N ARG A 146 3.52 -1.44 -27.70
CA ARG A 146 3.06 -0.11 -27.26
C ARG A 146 1.76 -0.22 -26.46
N SER A 147 1.71 0.43 -25.31
CA SER A 147 0.54 0.54 -24.43
C SER A 147 0.25 2.00 -24.13
N VAL A 148 -1.02 2.32 -23.86
CA VAL A 148 -1.42 3.65 -23.37
C VAL A 148 -1.53 3.59 -21.86
N TYR A 149 -0.98 4.60 -21.18
CA TYR A 149 -1.11 4.78 -19.74
C TYR A 149 -1.77 6.11 -19.45
N HIS A 150 -2.95 6.08 -18.82
CA HIS A 150 -3.70 7.26 -18.45
C HIS A 150 -3.41 7.66 -17.00
N PHE A 151 -3.18 8.95 -16.76
CA PHE A 151 -2.90 9.49 -15.44
C PHE A 151 -3.46 10.91 -15.29
N SER A 152 -3.55 11.36 -14.04
CA SER A 152 -3.93 12.74 -13.70
C SER A 152 -2.80 13.43 -12.95
N ILE A 153 -2.77 14.75 -13.06
CA ILE A 153 -1.76 15.60 -12.45
C ILE A 153 -2.48 16.66 -11.62
N GLN A 154 -2.04 16.81 -10.38
CA GLN A 154 -2.63 17.77 -9.46
C GLN A 154 -1.55 18.45 -8.64
N HIS A 155 -1.67 19.77 -8.49
CA HIS A 155 -0.87 20.50 -7.51
C HIS A 155 -1.08 19.94 -6.09
N TYR A 156 0.00 19.69 -5.36
CA TYR A 156 -0.04 18.97 -4.09
C TYR A 156 0.82 19.61 -3.00
N GLY A 157 0.14 20.14 -1.98
CA GLY A 157 0.79 20.74 -0.81
C GLY A 157 1.38 22.11 -1.12
N ASN A 158 2.43 22.49 -0.38
CA ASN A 158 3.09 23.78 -0.55
C ASN A 158 4.21 23.69 -1.60
N GLY A 159 4.45 24.78 -2.32
CA GLY A 159 5.51 24.90 -3.31
C GLY A 159 5.16 24.27 -4.67
N ARG A 160 6.17 23.78 -5.38
CA ARG A 160 6.08 23.29 -6.78
C ARG A 160 5.91 21.77 -6.88
N ARG A 161 5.13 21.18 -5.99
CA ARG A 161 4.93 19.73 -5.94
C ARG A 161 3.67 19.34 -6.69
N TYR A 162 3.78 18.32 -7.53
CA TYR A 162 2.68 17.77 -8.29
C TYR A 162 2.56 16.29 -8.00
N ARG A 163 1.33 15.84 -7.77
CA ARG A 163 0.99 14.43 -7.58
C ARG A 163 0.49 13.86 -8.90
N ILE A 164 1.08 12.74 -9.30
CA ILE A 164 0.71 11.99 -10.50
C ILE A 164 0.05 10.70 -10.06
N ARG A 165 -1.15 10.41 -10.59
CA ARG A 165 -1.91 9.21 -10.23
C ARG A 165 -2.43 8.51 -11.45
N SER A 166 -2.31 7.19 -11.47
CA SER A 166 -2.98 6.35 -12.46
C SER A 166 -4.48 6.65 -12.49
N CYS A 167 -4.99 6.76 -13.71
CA CYS A 167 -6.41 6.84 -14.02
C CYS A 167 -6.85 5.60 -14.81
N SER A 168 -6.16 4.49 -14.62
CA SER A 168 -6.47 3.25 -15.31
C SER A 168 -6.13 2.01 -14.48
N TYR A 169 -6.77 0.91 -14.82
CA TYR A 169 -6.50 -0.40 -14.26
C TYR A 169 -6.74 -1.48 -15.32
N ARG A 170 -6.31 -2.69 -15.03
CA ARG A 170 -6.46 -3.86 -15.90
C ARG A 170 -7.38 -4.86 -15.23
N ARG A 171 -8.35 -5.43 -15.95
CA ARG A 171 -9.30 -6.39 -15.38
C ARG A 171 -9.52 -7.60 -16.26
N GLY A 172 -9.82 -8.73 -15.66
CA GLY A 172 -10.12 -9.95 -16.38
C GLY A 172 -10.73 -11.00 -15.47
N THR A 173 -10.57 -12.26 -15.82
CA THR A 173 -11.05 -13.39 -15.04
C THR A 173 -9.94 -14.41 -14.86
N LEU A 174 -9.75 -14.88 -13.64
CA LEU A 174 -8.70 -15.83 -13.29
C LEU A 174 -9.26 -16.94 -12.41
N ALA A 175 -8.78 -18.16 -12.58
CA ALA A 175 -9.15 -19.29 -11.73
C ALA A 175 -8.25 -19.32 -10.48
N ILE A 176 -8.84 -19.18 -9.30
CA ILE A 176 -8.16 -19.20 -7.99
C ILE A 176 -8.84 -20.29 -7.16
N GLY A 177 -8.07 -21.24 -6.61
CA GLY A 177 -8.65 -22.36 -5.85
C GLY A 177 -9.72 -23.16 -6.63
N GLY A 178 -9.57 -23.28 -7.95
CA GLY A 178 -10.50 -23.99 -8.82
C GLY A 178 -11.78 -23.23 -9.22
N LYS A 179 -12.04 -22.04 -8.65
CA LYS A 179 -13.18 -21.19 -9.03
C LYS A 179 -12.73 -19.96 -9.82
N LYS A 180 -13.53 -19.52 -10.79
CA LYS A 180 -13.27 -18.31 -11.57
C LYS A 180 -13.71 -17.06 -10.79
N TYR A 181 -12.84 -16.06 -10.73
CA TYR A 181 -13.09 -14.78 -10.11
C TYR A 181 -12.79 -13.64 -11.07
N ARG A 182 -13.54 -12.55 -10.96
CA ARG A 182 -13.15 -11.29 -11.57
C ARG A 182 -11.94 -10.76 -10.81
N VAL A 183 -10.88 -10.44 -11.55
CA VAL A 183 -9.64 -9.92 -10.98
C VAL A 183 -9.26 -8.60 -11.64
N ALA A 184 -8.50 -7.78 -10.94
CA ALA A 184 -7.89 -6.59 -11.49
C ALA A 184 -6.54 -6.29 -10.85
N VAL A 185 -5.74 -5.50 -11.57
CA VAL A 185 -4.51 -4.89 -11.07
C VAL A 185 -4.51 -3.40 -11.42
N ALA A 186 -4.03 -2.57 -10.50
CA ALA A 186 -3.92 -1.13 -10.71
C ALA A 186 -2.57 -0.62 -10.24
N ASP A 187 -1.95 0.22 -11.08
CA ASP A 187 -0.76 0.98 -10.73
C ASP A 187 -1.08 1.94 -9.57
N SER A 188 -0.55 1.62 -8.40
CA SER A 188 -0.78 2.41 -7.19
C SER A 188 0.30 3.46 -6.97
N ASN A 189 1.52 3.21 -7.45
CA ASN A 189 2.66 4.08 -7.18
C ASN A 189 2.85 5.14 -8.28
N GLY A 190 2.08 5.07 -9.37
CA GLY A 190 2.03 6.03 -10.45
C GLY A 190 3.21 5.96 -11.40
N ASN A 191 3.88 4.81 -11.52
CA ASN A 191 5.05 4.64 -12.39
C ASN A 191 4.73 4.03 -13.76
N GLY A 192 3.46 3.80 -14.11
CA GLY A 192 3.08 3.25 -15.41
C GLY A 192 3.21 1.73 -15.55
N LEU A 193 3.62 1.03 -14.49
CA LEU A 193 3.74 -0.42 -14.42
C LEU A 193 2.69 -1.02 -13.48
N CYS A 194 2.45 -2.32 -13.58
CA CYS A 194 1.41 -3.03 -12.80
C CYS A 194 1.95 -4.28 -12.09
N ASN A 195 3.27 -4.38 -11.90
CA ASN A 195 3.95 -5.55 -11.33
C ASN A 195 4.80 -5.22 -10.09
N ASP A 196 4.63 -4.04 -9.48
CA ASP A 196 5.38 -3.66 -8.30
C ASP A 196 4.83 -4.31 -7.05
N GLN A 197 5.65 -5.14 -6.41
CA GLN A 197 5.29 -5.79 -5.16
C GLN A 197 5.45 -4.85 -3.95
N ALA A 198 4.56 -5.00 -2.99
CA ALA A 198 4.51 -4.20 -1.78
C ALA A 198 4.89 -5.03 -0.55
N ALA A 199 5.97 -4.64 0.13
CA ALA A 199 6.28 -5.10 1.49
C ALA A 199 5.71 -4.16 2.57
N SER A 200 4.95 -3.14 2.17
CA SER A 200 4.39 -2.11 3.04
C SER A 200 3.17 -1.46 2.37
N PRO A 201 2.18 -0.97 3.14
CA PRO A 201 0.90 -0.59 2.57
C PRO A 201 1.04 0.58 1.60
N HIS A 202 0.37 0.49 0.46
CA HIS A 202 0.37 1.52 -0.58
C HIS A 202 1.76 1.84 -1.16
N ARG A 203 2.73 0.92 -1.08
CA ARG A 203 4.09 1.09 -1.64
C ARG A 203 4.34 0.32 -2.94
N GLY A 204 3.47 -0.60 -3.31
CA GLY A 204 3.44 -1.26 -4.62
C GLY A 204 2.04 -1.19 -5.21
N ASP A 205 1.75 -2.04 -6.18
CA ASP A 205 0.49 -2.03 -6.92
C ASP A 205 -0.68 -2.63 -6.15
N ARG A 206 -1.89 -2.43 -6.66
CA ARG A 206 -3.11 -2.99 -6.08
C ARG A 206 -3.49 -4.27 -6.79
N LEU A 207 -3.75 -5.33 -6.03
CA LEU A 207 -4.42 -6.53 -6.49
C LEU A 207 -5.89 -6.48 -6.04
N LEU A 208 -6.80 -6.72 -6.98
CA LEU A 208 -8.22 -6.78 -6.71
C LEU A 208 -8.80 -8.14 -7.10
N VAL A 209 -9.57 -8.77 -6.20
CA VAL A 209 -10.26 -10.04 -6.42
C VAL A 209 -11.67 -9.93 -5.89
N ASP A 210 -12.67 -10.06 -6.76
CA ASP A 210 -14.09 -9.97 -6.42
C ASP A 210 -14.52 -11.31 -5.82
N LEU A 211 -14.36 -11.46 -4.50
CA LEU A 211 -14.54 -12.72 -3.80
C LEU A 211 -16.02 -13.08 -3.64
N ASN A 212 -16.88 -12.07 -3.53
CA ASN A 212 -18.31 -12.24 -3.32
C ASN A 212 -19.14 -12.23 -4.62
N GLY A 213 -18.56 -11.78 -5.75
CA GLY A 213 -19.22 -11.75 -7.06
C GLY A 213 -20.20 -10.59 -7.27
N ASP A 214 -20.16 -9.55 -6.44
CA ASP A 214 -21.05 -8.39 -6.54
C ASP A 214 -20.57 -7.33 -7.55
N GLY A 215 -19.43 -7.57 -8.19
CA GLY A 215 -18.85 -6.70 -9.20
C GLY A 215 -18.24 -5.41 -8.65
N LYS A 216 -18.15 -5.27 -7.33
CA LYS A 216 -17.52 -4.15 -6.63
C LYS A 216 -16.25 -4.66 -5.94
N TRP A 217 -15.39 -3.73 -5.57
CA TRP A 217 -14.14 -4.03 -4.89
C TRP A 217 -14.24 -3.47 -3.46
N LYS A 218 -14.35 -4.33 -2.45
CA LYS A 218 -14.65 -3.89 -1.09
C LYS A 218 -13.71 -4.47 -0.04
N GLY A 219 -13.35 -3.59 0.90
CA GLY A 219 -12.58 -3.97 2.08
C GLY A 219 -11.15 -4.42 1.74
N THR A 220 -10.44 -4.87 2.76
CA THR A 220 -9.04 -5.29 2.65
C THR A 220 -8.87 -6.69 2.07
N GLU A 221 -9.93 -7.49 2.01
CA GLU A 221 -9.90 -8.86 1.48
C GLU A 221 -9.95 -8.85 -0.05
N GLU A 222 -10.80 -8.02 -0.65
CA GLU A 222 -10.91 -7.89 -2.11
C GLU A 222 -9.93 -6.86 -2.67
N CYS A 223 -9.49 -5.88 -1.87
CA CYS A 223 -8.55 -4.84 -2.29
C CYS A 223 -7.25 -4.93 -1.49
N GLN A 224 -6.27 -5.65 -2.03
CA GLN A 224 -4.97 -5.87 -1.41
C GLN A 224 -3.87 -5.07 -2.11
N ASP A 225 -2.75 -4.84 -1.42
CA ASP A 225 -1.50 -4.50 -2.12
C ASP A 225 -0.93 -5.79 -2.73
N LEU A 226 -0.42 -5.73 -3.96
CA LEU A 226 0.20 -6.84 -4.66
C LEU A 226 1.47 -7.24 -3.89
N GLY A 227 1.51 -8.43 -3.29
CA GLY A 227 2.68 -8.94 -2.57
C GLY A 227 3.42 -10.00 -3.36
N ALA A 228 4.52 -10.50 -2.82
CA ALA A 228 5.09 -11.77 -3.30
C ALA A 228 4.13 -12.95 -3.00
N SER A 229 3.28 -12.77 -1.99
CA SER A 229 2.12 -13.58 -1.68
C SER A 229 0.96 -12.70 -1.23
N ASN A 230 -0.26 -13.15 -1.48
CA ASN A 230 -1.51 -12.50 -1.10
C ASN A 230 -2.43 -13.52 -0.42
N PHE A 231 -3.17 -13.09 0.61
CA PHE A 231 -4.08 -13.96 1.35
C PHE A 231 -5.47 -13.90 0.72
N VAL A 232 -5.89 -14.98 0.07
CA VAL A 232 -7.10 -15.03 -0.75
C VAL A 232 -7.82 -16.35 -0.46
N LEU A 233 -9.13 -16.34 -0.20
CA LEU A 233 -9.92 -17.54 0.11
C LEU A 233 -9.35 -18.39 1.26
N GLY A 234 -8.81 -17.74 2.30
CA GLY A 234 -8.26 -18.43 3.46
C GLY A 234 -6.89 -19.08 3.23
N ASP A 235 -6.24 -18.84 2.08
CA ASP A 235 -4.92 -19.40 1.76
C ASP A 235 -4.00 -18.37 1.08
N PHE A 236 -2.72 -18.68 0.95
CA PHE A 236 -1.73 -17.81 0.31
C PHE A 236 -1.54 -18.17 -1.16
N TYR A 237 -1.55 -17.15 -2.02
CA TYR A 237 -1.35 -17.26 -3.46
C TYR A 237 -0.28 -16.28 -3.94
N SER A 238 0.46 -16.65 -4.97
CA SER A 238 1.41 -15.76 -5.67
C SER A 238 0.83 -15.35 -7.02
N PHE A 239 0.81 -14.05 -7.28
CA PHE A 239 0.32 -13.47 -8.53
C PHE A 239 1.51 -12.95 -9.35
N ALA A 240 1.67 -13.49 -10.55
CA ALA A 240 2.66 -13.01 -11.51
C ALA A 240 1.95 -12.12 -12.53
N VAL A 241 2.26 -10.82 -12.50
CA VAL A 241 1.67 -9.81 -13.39
C VAL A 241 2.73 -9.30 -14.36
N SER A 242 2.39 -9.20 -15.65
CA SER A 242 3.30 -8.58 -16.62
C SER A 242 3.44 -7.07 -16.34
N PRO A 243 4.57 -6.43 -16.70
CA PRO A 243 4.76 -5.00 -16.42
C PRO A 243 3.66 -4.10 -17.00
N ASP A 244 3.11 -4.43 -18.17
CA ASP A 244 2.00 -3.71 -18.81
C ASP A 244 0.61 -4.02 -18.18
N GLY A 245 0.57 -4.96 -17.23
CA GLY A 245 -0.61 -5.45 -16.54
C GLY A 245 -1.58 -6.24 -17.42
N VAL A 246 -1.20 -6.66 -18.63
CA VAL A 246 -2.11 -7.35 -19.54
C VAL A 246 -2.17 -8.86 -19.29
N LYS A 247 -1.15 -9.45 -18.66
CA LYS A 247 -1.15 -10.87 -18.29
C LYS A 247 -1.05 -11.02 -16.79
N MET A 248 -1.86 -11.92 -16.24
CA MET A 248 -1.80 -12.31 -14.84
C MET A 248 -1.92 -13.82 -14.70
N ALA A 249 -0.99 -14.42 -13.98
CA ALA A 249 -1.04 -15.82 -13.58
C ALA A 249 -1.12 -15.91 -12.04
N VAL A 250 -1.70 -16.99 -11.54
CA VAL A 250 -1.79 -17.27 -10.10
C VAL A 250 -1.38 -18.70 -9.82
N SER A 251 -0.61 -18.88 -8.76
CA SER A 251 -0.30 -20.20 -8.20
C SER A 251 -0.53 -20.18 -6.69
N ARG A 252 -0.80 -21.35 -6.12
CA ARG A 252 -0.78 -21.50 -4.66
C ARG A 252 0.64 -21.21 -4.16
N CYS A 253 0.75 -20.53 -3.02
CA CYS A 253 2.03 -20.27 -2.38
C CYS A 253 2.43 -21.50 -1.55
N ASP A 254 3.61 -22.04 -1.85
CA ASP A 254 4.21 -23.23 -1.23
C ASP A 254 5.24 -22.87 -0.13
N ARG A 255 5.33 -21.60 0.25
CA ARG A 255 6.24 -21.15 1.30
C ARG A 255 5.94 -21.87 2.63
N PRO A 256 6.99 -22.29 3.37
CA PRO A 256 6.84 -22.82 4.71
C PRO A 256 6.02 -21.88 5.59
N ARG A 257 5.30 -22.43 6.56
CA ARG A 257 4.37 -21.67 7.40
C ARG A 257 4.71 -21.82 8.86
N GLY A 258 4.41 -20.78 9.62
CA GLY A 258 4.40 -20.81 11.07
C GLY A 258 3.18 -20.07 11.61
N ARG A 259 3.16 -19.83 12.91
CA ARG A 259 2.04 -19.18 13.60
C ARG A 259 2.49 -17.93 14.32
N ILE A 260 1.63 -16.92 14.33
CA ILE A 260 1.74 -15.78 15.23
C ILE A 260 0.67 -15.94 16.30
N ARG A 261 1.07 -15.92 17.58
CA ARG A 261 0.17 -15.86 18.73
C ARG A 261 0.13 -14.45 19.31
N PHE A 262 -1.06 -13.95 19.59
CA PHE A 262 -1.27 -12.64 20.20
C PHE A 262 -1.44 -12.77 21.72
N SER A 263 -0.77 -11.91 22.49
CA SER A 263 -0.95 -11.87 23.95
C SER A 263 -2.32 -11.35 24.39
N ASN A 264 -2.97 -10.56 23.55
CA ASN A 264 -4.34 -10.08 23.75
C ASN A 264 -5.18 -10.40 22.51
N PRO A 265 -6.49 -10.67 22.66
CA PRO A 265 -7.36 -10.92 21.52
C PRO A 265 -7.38 -9.74 20.54
N VAL A 266 -7.29 -10.05 19.24
CA VAL A 266 -7.23 -9.09 18.15
C VAL A 266 -8.49 -9.21 17.29
N ALA A 267 -9.19 -8.09 17.06
CA ALA A 267 -10.33 -8.04 16.14
C ALA A 267 -9.86 -8.00 14.67
N SER A 268 -8.85 -7.17 14.39
CA SER A 268 -8.28 -7.03 13.05
C SER A 268 -6.84 -6.58 13.11
N ILE A 269 -5.99 -7.04 12.19
CA ILE A 269 -4.59 -6.64 12.10
C ILE A 269 -4.11 -6.58 10.65
N LEU A 270 -3.30 -5.57 10.34
CA LEU A 270 -2.60 -5.43 9.07
C LEU A 270 -1.10 -5.67 9.32
N LEU A 271 -0.60 -6.79 8.83
CA LEU A 271 0.80 -7.19 8.93
C LEU A 271 1.54 -6.90 7.64
N CYS A 272 2.80 -6.52 7.75
CA CYS A 272 3.71 -6.25 6.64
C CYS A 272 4.95 -7.11 6.80
N SER A 273 5.37 -7.76 5.72
CA SER A 273 6.65 -8.46 5.64
C SER A 273 7.22 -8.33 4.24
N GLU A 274 8.41 -8.88 4.04
CA GLU A 274 9.02 -9.08 2.72
C GLU A 274 8.13 -9.88 1.76
N ASN A 275 7.17 -10.65 2.29
CA ASN A 275 6.26 -11.48 1.50
C ASN A 275 5.03 -10.71 1.01
N GLY A 276 4.68 -9.59 1.63
CA GLY A 276 3.45 -8.87 1.30
C GLY A 276 2.86 -8.06 2.44
N VAL A 277 1.64 -7.58 2.22
CA VAL A 277 0.79 -6.91 3.20
C VAL A 277 -0.45 -7.76 3.42
N PHE A 278 -0.71 -8.19 4.65
CA PHE A 278 -1.75 -9.15 4.99
C PHE A 278 -2.73 -8.59 6.01
N GLY A 279 -4.01 -8.52 5.65
CA GLY A 279 -5.09 -8.19 6.56
C GLY A 279 -5.73 -9.45 7.14
N PHE A 280 -5.77 -9.56 8.47
CA PHE A 280 -6.43 -10.66 9.16
C PHE A 280 -7.55 -10.16 10.07
N LYS A 281 -8.62 -10.94 10.15
CA LYS A 281 -9.64 -10.89 11.19
C LYS A 281 -9.62 -12.25 11.89
N PRO A 282 -8.92 -12.40 13.04
CA PRO A 282 -8.79 -13.70 13.69
C PRO A 282 -10.10 -14.30 14.23
N GLU A 283 -11.21 -13.56 14.24
CA GLU A 283 -12.54 -14.04 14.67
C GLU A 283 -12.53 -14.70 16.06
N GLY A 284 -11.80 -14.09 17.00
CA GLY A 284 -11.67 -14.58 18.37
C GLY A 284 -10.57 -15.62 18.58
N LYS A 285 -9.88 -16.06 17.52
CA LYS A 285 -8.67 -16.87 17.65
C LYS A 285 -7.51 -16.02 18.16
N ASP A 286 -6.69 -16.58 19.04
CA ASP A 286 -5.46 -15.95 19.54
C ASP A 286 -4.26 -16.20 18.63
N THR A 287 -4.46 -16.96 17.54
CA THR A 287 -3.41 -17.36 16.60
C THR A 287 -3.83 -17.18 15.15
N ILE A 288 -2.86 -16.86 14.30
CA ILE A 288 -2.99 -16.87 12.84
C ILE A 288 -1.82 -17.63 12.23
N GLU A 289 -2.05 -18.25 11.07
CA GLU A 289 -1.02 -18.91 10.27
C GLU A 289 -0.54 -17.95 9.17
N VAL A 290 0.78 -17.85 8.99
CA VAL A 290 1.42 -16.99 7.99
C VAL A 290 2.65 -17.70 7.40
N PRO A 291 3.11 -17.32 6.19
CA PRO A 291 4.39 -17.77 5.68
C PRO A 291 5.54 -17.42 6.64
N THR A 292 6.64 -18.15 6.58
CA THR A 292 7.85 -17.77 7.31
C THR A 292 8.33 -16.38 6.87
N GLY A 293 8.86 -15.61 7.82
CA GLY A 293 9.33 -14.25 7.54
C GLY A 293 9.35 -13.31 8.74
N SER A 294 9.64 -12.03 8.46
CA SER A 294 9.75 -10.99 9.48
C SER A 294 8.58 -10.01 9.42
N TYR A 295 7.71 -10.06 10.42
CA TYR A 295 6.44 -9.35 10.41
C TYR A 295 6.47 -8.07 11.25
N ARG A 296 6.04 -6.97 10.64
CA ARG A 296 5.75 -5.70 11.31
C ARG A 296 4.26 -5.43 11.26
N ILE A 297 3.77 -4.72 12.25
CA ILE A 297 2.38 -4.28 12.27
C ILE A 297 2.33 -2.93 11.57
N SER A 298 1.32 -2.71 10.74
CA SER A 298 0.97 -1.38 10.22
C SER A 298 -0.21 -0.77 10.96
N SER A 299 -1.22 -1.57 11.25
CA SER A 299 -2.39 -1.16 12.01
C SER A 299 -3.03 -2.36 12.70
N LEU A 300 -3.71 -2.14 13.82
CA LEU A 300 -4.49 -3.17 14.49
C LEU A 300 -5.69 -2.58 15.22
N SER A 301 -6.67 -3.43 15.50
CA SER A 301 -7.70 -3.20 16.51
C SER A 301 -7.76 -4.41 17.43
N LEU A 302 -7.70 -4.18 18.74
CA LEU A 302 -7.92 -5.22 19.73
C LEU A 302 -9.40 -5.63 19.73
N ALA A 303 -9.68 -6.87 20.12
CA ALA A 303 -11.05 -7.28 20.37
C ALA A 303 -11.67 -6.44 21.49
N GLU A 304 -12.99 -6.27 21.45
CA GLU A 304 -13.70 -5.57 22.50
C GLU A 304 -13.49 -6.30 23.84
N GLN A 305 -13.10 -5.54 24.87
CA GLN A 305 -12.91 -6.05 26.22
C GLN A 305 -13.96 -5.46 27.16
N ARG A 306 -14.46 -6.26 28.10
CA ARG A 306 -15.39 -5.79 29.13
C ARG A 306 -14.66 -5.66 30.47
N ASP A 307 -14.80 -4.52 31.12
CA ASP A 307 -14.27 -4.31 32.47
C ASP A 307 -15.22 -4.84 33.56
N ALA A 308 -14.75 -4.84 34.81
CA ALA A 308 -15.53 -5.34 35.96
C ALA A 308 -16.83 -4.54 36.21
N ALA A 309 -16.90 -3.29 35.74
CA ALA A 309 -18.09 -2.44 35.82
C ALA A 309 -19.02 -2.63 34.60
N GLY A 310 -18.74 -3.61 33.74
CA GLY A 310 -19.54 -3.94 32.57
C GLY A 310 -19.32 -3.01 31.37
N ASN A 311 -18.37 -2.07 31.44
CA ASN A 311 -18.10 -1.20 30.29
C ASN A 311 -17.33 -1.96 29.22
N THR A 312 -17.66 -1.69 27.96
CA THR A 312 -16.91 -2.22 26.82
C THR A 312 -15.84 -1.25 26.37
N TRP A 313 -14.68 -1.78 25.98
CA TRP A 313 -13.51 -1.04 25.56
C TRP A 313 -13.00 -1.57 24.23
N SER A 314 -12.76 -0.68 23.26
CA SER A 314 -12.08 -1.03 22.01
C SER A 314 -10.92 -0.08 21.74
N PHE A 315 -9.82 -0.65 21.24
CA PHE A 315 -8.56 0.04 21.03
C PHE A 315 -8.10 -0.16 19.58
N SER A 316 -7.73 0.91 18.90
CA SER A 316 -7.11 0.85 17.58
C SER A 316 -5.79 1.61 17.55
N ALA A 317 -4.80 1.02 16.87
CA ALA A 317 -3.45 1.54 16.75
C ALA A 317 -3.02 1.64 15.28
N GLY A 318 -2.30 2.71 14.97
CA GLY A 318 -1.47 2.84 13.78
C GLY A 318 -0.01 2.94 14.20
N THR A 319 0.89 2.26 13.49
CA THR A 319 2.28 2.06 13.94
C THR A 319 3.32 2.84 13.13
N HIS A 320 2.89 3.80 12.30
CA HIS A 320 3.77 4.55 11.39
C HIS A 320 5.01 5.18 12.06
N GLU A 321 4.97 5.42 13.38
CA GLU A 321 6.07 6.00 14.16
C GLU A 321 6.64 5.05 15.24
N ALA A 322 6.04 3.88 15.43
CA ALA A 322 6.41 2.97 16.51
C ALA A 322 7.60 2.09 16.10
N LYS A 323 8.69 2.15 16.86
CA LYS A 323 9.84 1.25 16.71
C LYS A 323 9.55 -0.10 17.36
N ILE A 324 8.58 -0.84 16.81
CA ILE A 324 8.22 -2.18 17.26
C ILE A 324 9.22 -3.18 16.67
N VAL A 325 9.77 -4.06 17.51
CA VAL A 325 10.63 -5.16 17.04
C VAL A 325 9.82 -6.10 16.15
N PRO A 326 10.30 -6.44 14.94
CA PRO A 326 9.60 -7.39 14.08
C PRO A 326 9.39 -8.75 14.75
N CYS A 327 8.21 -9.35 14.54
CA CYS A 327 7.92 -10.72 14.94
C CYS A 327 8.45 -11.68 13.87
N VAL A 328 9.48 -12.46 14.20
CA VAL A 328 10.08 -13.43 13.28
C VAL A 328 9.34 -14.75 13.38
N VAL A 329 8.78 -15.23 12.27
CA VAL A 329 8.05 -16.51 12.18
C VAL A 329 8.91 -17.54 11.44
N ARG A 330 9.08 -18.71 12.05
CA ARG A 330 9.81 -19.86 11.49
C ARG A 330 8.84 -21.01 11.20
N GLU A 331 9.30 -21.93 10.35
CA GLU A 331 8.52 -23.09 9.92
C GLU A 331 8.06 -23.91 11.13
N GLU A 332 6.76 -24.22 11.15
CA GLU A 332 6.05 -24.99 12.20
C GLU A 332 6.15 -24.42 13.63
N GLN A 333 6.77 -23.25 13.80
CA GLN A 333 6.92 -22.59 15.10
C GLN A 333 5.80 -21.59 15.36
N THR A 334 5.54 -21.34 16.64
CA THR A 334 4.63 -20.27 17.09
C THR A 334 5.44 -19.14 17.70
N SER A 335 5.36 -17.96 17.11
CA SER A 335 6.01 -16.74 17.59
C SER A 335 5.02 -15.87 18.35
N LEU A 336 5.44 -15.31 19.48
CA LEU A 336 4.62 -14.39 20.27
C LEU A 336 4.71 -12.98 19.69
N MET A 337 3.56 -12.34 19.52
CA MET A 337 3.42 -10.92 19.23
C MET A 337 2.68 -10.27 20.40
N PRO A 338 3.41 -9.62 21.33
CA PRO A 338 2.84 -9.16 22.58
C PRO A 338 2.09 -7.83 22.36
N LEU A 339 0.86 -7.89 21.85
CA LEU A 339 0.04 -6.69 21.61
C LEU A 339 -0.88 -6.40 22.78
N GLY A 340 -1.26 -5.15 22.96
CA GLY A 340 -2.23 -4.69 23.95
C GLY A 340 -1.63 -4.43 25.33
N ALA A 341 -2.42 -4.76 26.34
CA ALA A 341 -2.09 -4.54 27.74
C ALA A 341 -0.80 -5.28 28.17
N PRO A 342 -0.07 -4.77 29.18
CA PRO A 342 -0.36 -3.56 29.95
C PRO A 342 -0.11 -2.28 29.15
N PHE A 343 -1.04 -1.33 29.25
CA PHE A 343 -0.92 -0.03 28.62
C PHE A 343 -0.08 0.93 29.48
N ARG A 344 0.68 1.79 28.83
CA ARG A 344 1.41 2.92 29.43
C ARG A 344 0.90 4.22 28.87
N VAL A 345 0.63 5.20 29.74
CA VAL A 345 0.28 6.57 29.35
C VAL A 345 1.49 7.45 29.64
N ALA A 346 1.96 8.17 28.63
CA ALA A 346 3.01 9.17 28.77
C ALA A 346 2.47 10.54 28.35
N LEU A 347 2.81 11.57 29.13
CA LEU A 347 2.51 12.96 28.84
C LEU A 347 3.78 13.66 28.38
N THR A 348 3.67 14.42 27.30
CA THR A 348 4.71 15.35 26.86
C THR A 348 4.13 16.76 26.82
N ALA A 349 4.83 17.70 27.43
CA ALA A 349 4.49 19.12 27.39
C ALA A 349 5.60 19.89 26.67
N SER A 350 5.22 20.81 25.79
CA SER A 350 6.16 21.70 25.10
C SER A 350 5.60 23.11 25.07
N GLU A 351 6.44 24.09 25.38
CA GLU A 351 6.12 25.51 25.26
C GLU A 351 6.65 26.06 23.93
N SER A 352 5.81 26.81 23.23
CA SER A 352 6.22 27.55 22.03
C SER A 352 5.37 28.80 21.87
N SER A 353 6.02 29.96 21.65
CA SER A 353 5.34 31.24 21.41
C SER A 353 4.26 31.58 22.45
N GLY A 354 4.54 31.34 23.74
CA GLY A 354 3.61 31.60 24.85
C GLY A 354 2.42 30.62 24.92
N SER A 355 2.45 29.54 24.15
CA SER A 355 1.44 28.47 24.19
C SER A 355 2.05 27.19 24.77
N LEU A 356 1.33 26.57 25.72
CA LEU A 356 1.64 25.25 26.25
C LEU A 356 0.87 24.20 25.45
N SER A 357 1.59 23.32 24.75
CA SER A 357 1.03 22.14 24.11
C SER A 357 1.25 20.92 24.99
N VAL A 358 0.19 20.17 25.29
CA VAL A 358 0.26 18.91 26.04
C VAL A 358 -0.28 17.79 25.17
N THR A 359 0.45 16.68 25.10
CA THR A 359 0.07 15.49 24.34
C THR A 359 0.15 14.26 25.22
N ALA A 360 -0.91 13.43 25.20
CA ALA A 360 -0.91 12.11 25.81
C ALA A 360 -0.67 11.03 24.77
N LYS A 361 0.18 10.06 25.09
CA LYS A 361 0.44 8.88 24.27
C LYS A 361 0.11 7.62 25.05
N ILE A 362 -0.81 6.81 24.51
CA ILE A 362 -1.12 5.47 25.03
C ILE A 362 -0.32 4.46 24.22
N THR A 363 0.50 3.66 24.92
CA THR A 363 1.39 2.67 24.31
C THR A 363 1.12 1.29 24.91
N GLY A 364 1.01 0.26 24.08
CA GLY A 364 0.91 -1.13 24.55
C GLY A 364 2.26 -1.78 24.80
N GLN A 365 2.24 -3.05 25.19
CA GLN A 365 3.43 -3.76 25.66
C GLN A 365 4.50 -3.99 24.56
N ALA A 366 4.13 -4.02 23.27
CA ALA A 366 5.08 -4.10 22.15
C ALA A 366 5.56 -2.73 21.67
N GLY A 367 5.09 -1.63 22.28
CA GLY A 367 5.43 -0.28 21.87
C GLY A 367 4.48 0.31 20.82
N GLU A 368 3.39 -0.39 20.47
CA GLU A 368 2.36 0.11 19.57
C GLU A 368 1.60 1.29 20.18
N ARG A 369 1.28 2.29 19.35
CA ARG A 369 0.61 3.54 19.77
C ARG A 369 -0.87 3.48 19.44
N TYR A 370 -1.72 3.61 20.45
CA TYR A 370 -3.17 3.67 20.29
C TYR A 370 -3.63 5.11 20.10
N SER A 371 -4.32 5.37 18.99
CA SER A 371 -4.89 6.69 18.64
C SER A 371 -6.41 6.75 18.81
N SER A 372 -7.05 5.58 18.95
CA SER A 372 -8.48 5.47 19.24
C SER A 372 -8.70 4.56 20.43
N VAL A 373 -9.38 5.10 21.44
CA VAL A 373 -9.90 4.38 22.59
C VAL A 373 -11.38 4.73 22.73
N VAL A 374 -12.24 3.73 22.70
CA VAL A 374 -13.70 3.88 22.73
C VAL A 374 -14.21 3.09 23.93
N ARG A 375 -15.12 3.72 24.69
CA ARG A 375 -15.81 3.13 25.84
C ARG A 375 -17.31 3.08 25.57
N ASN A 376 -17.94 1.92 25.70
CA ASN A 376 -19.38 1.72 25.46
C ASN A 376 -19.83 2.24 24.08
N GLY A 377 -19.04 1.94 23.05
CA GLY A 377 -19.29 2.39 21.67
C GLY A 377 -19.12 3.91 21.43
N LYS A 378 -18.74 4.68 22.44
CA LYS A 378 -18.53 6.13 22.33
C LYS A 378 -17.07 6.47 22.58
N ARG A 379 -16.51 7.36 21.77
CA ARG A 379 -15.23 8.00 22.11
C ARG A 379 -15.48 8.78 23.39
N GLY A 380 -14.76 8.45 24.46
CA GLY A 380 -14.90 9.16 25.74
C GLY A 380 -14.50 10.63 25.60
N PRO A 381 -14.74 11.47 26.62
CA PRO A 381 -14.01 12.73 26.73
C PRO A 381 -12.52 12.39 26.81
N GLY A 382 -11.65 13.19 26.18
CA GLY A 382 -10.23 12.93 26.32
C GLY A 382 -9.74 13.16 27.76
N PRO A 383 -8.55 12.67 28.08
CA PRO A 383 -8.05 12.67 29.44
C PRO A 383 -7.90 14.10 29.96
N ASN A 384 -8.22 14.29 31.24
CA ASN A 384 -7.95 15.54 31.92
C ASN A 384 -6.47 15.60 32.36
N VAL A 385 -5.82 16.72 32.09
CA VAL A 385 -4.48 17.07 32.58
C VAL A 385 -4.64 18.19 33.59
N VAL A 386 -4.23 17.93 34.83
CA VAL A 386 -4.19 18.95 35.88
C VAL A 386 -2.80 19.58 35.87
N VAL A 387 -2.73 20.90 35.72
CA VAL A 387 -1.50 21.67 35.85
C VAL A 387 -1.46 22.26 37.25
N THR A 388 -0.41 21.94 38.00
CA THR A 388 -0.20 22.44 39.36
C THR A 388 1.04 23.31 39.45
N ASP A 389 1.06 24.24 40.40
CA ASP A 389 2.28 24.94 40.79
C ASP A 389 3.20 24.03 41.65
N PRO A 390 4.41 24.48 42.01
CA PRO A 390 5.32 23.70 42.87
C PRO A 390 4.79 23.38 44.27
N THR A 391 3.75 24.08 44.74
CA THR A 391 3.09 23.82 46.03
C THR A 391 1.99 22.78 45.92
N GLY A 392 1.68 22.31 44.71
CA GLY A 392 0.59 21.38 44.43
C GLY A 392 -0.77 22.06 44.21
N LYS A 393 -0.84 23.40 44.23
CA LYS A 393 -2.08 24.12 43.94
C LYS A 393 -2.40 23.96 42.46
N THR A 394 -3.64 23.55 42.17
CA THR A 394 -4.14 23.48 40.79
C THR A 394 -4.20 24.88 40.18
N LEU A 395 -3.46 25.08 39.10
CA LEU A 395 -3.48 26.30 38.29
C LEU A 395 -4.58 26.23 37.22
N THR A 396 -4.70 25.07 36.56
CA THR A 396 -5.72 24.82 35.53
C THR A 396 -5.94 23.32 35.32
N THR A 397 -7.06 22.97 34.69
CA THR A 397 -7.34 21.62 34.18
C THR A 397 -7.62 21.72 32.68
N LEU A 398 -6.90 20.93 31.89
CA LEU A 398 -7.04 20.85 30.44
C LEU A 398 -7.74 19.53 30.11
N THR A 399 -8.75 19.54 29.24
CA THR A 399 -9.26 18.31 28.63
C THR A 399 -8.58 18.15 27.29
N LEU A 400 -7.81 17.05 27.13
CA LEU A 400 -7.16 16.80 25.85
C LEU A 400 -8.19 16.35 24.82
N ASP A 401 -8.02 16.76 23.57
CA ASP A 401 -8.71 16.12 22.45
C ASP A 401 -7.91 14.91 21.97
N TYR A 402 -8.62 13.88 21.53
CA TYR A 402 -7.98 12.73 20.90
C TYR A 402 -7.61 13.07 19.44
N GLY A 403 -6.32 13.32 19.20
CA GLY A 403 -5.72 13.57 17.88
C GLY A 403 -4.90 12.41 17.35
#